data_AF-A0A2W6YVE3-F1
#
_entry.id   AF-A0A2W6YVE3-F1
#
_cell.length_a   1.000
_cell.length_b   1.000
_cell.length_c   1.000
_cell.angle_alpha   90.00
_cell.angle_beta   90.00
_cell.angle_gamma   90.00
#
_symmetry.space_group_name_H-M   'P 1'
#
loop_
_entity.id
_entity.type
_entity.pdbx_description
1 polymer ?
#
loop_
_entity_poly.entity_id
_entity_poly.type
_entity_poly.pdbx_seq_one_letter_code
_entity_poly.pdbx_strand_id
1 'polypeptide(L)'
;MLSIVIVLLCGALNRARGDASWLGNLPGRALWYVTPVIGLLALLAHGWAVAGAFALAYLFWAVWPWGRWFDLGRLPVDPLRPISAFEHIIDALAGNSDHRALLWRHLMIAPGLVLIGIAGTGLWVVLLAPIFAAVVVALYEAAWRLRPTAPILWAEIGVGALWGGLIAFL
;
A
#
# COMPACT_ATOMS: atom_id res chain seq x y z
N MET A 1 -3.81 -10.83 20.79
CA MET A 1 -3.19 -11.83 19.89
C MET A 1 -3.72 -11.71 18.46
N LEU A 2 -5.04 -11.68 18.25
CA LEU A 2 -5.65 -11.53 16.92
C LEU A 2 -5.10 -10.33 16.13
N SER A 3 -5.00 -9.14 16.74
CA SER A 3 -4.45 -7.94 16.11
C SER A 3 -3.03 -8.13 15.56
N ILE A 4 -2.16 -8.82 16.31
CA ILE A 4 -0.78 -9.11 15.88
C ILE A 4 -0.80 -10.03 14.65
N VAL A 5 -1.65 -11.05 14.67
CA VAL A 5 -1.81 -11.98 13.53
C VAL A 5 -2.29 -11.23 12.29
N ILE A 6 -3.28 -10.34 12.42
CA ILE A 6 -3.77 -9.50 11.31
C ILE A 6 -2.63 -8.66 10.73
N VAL A 7 -1.84 -7.98 11.58
CA VAL A 7 -0.71 -7.16 11.15
C VAL A 7 0.33 -7.97 10.37
N LEU A 8 0.73 -9.14 10.91
CA LEU A 8 1.71 -10.02 10.27
C LEU A 8 1.20 -10.57 8.93
N LEU A 9 -0.06 -11.03 8.89
CA LEU A 9 -0.67 -11.55 7.67
C LEU A 9 -0.83 -10.48 6.60
N CYS A 10 -1.21 -9.24 6.96
CA CYS A 10 -1.27 -8.13 6.00
C CYS A 10 0.11 -7.79 5.44
N GLY A 11 1.18 -7.87 6.25
CA GLY A 11 2.56 -7.76 5.79
C GLY A 11 2.91 -8.80 4.73
N ALA A 12 2.64 -10.07 5.02
CA ALA A 12 2.87 -11.17 4.09
C ALA A 12 2.03 -11.05 2.80
N LEU A 13 0.75 -10.69 2.93
CA LEU A 13 -0.16 -10.50 1.81
C LEU A 13 0.25 -9.35 0.90
N ASN A 14 0.70 -8.22 1.46
CA ASN A 14 1.15 -7.10 0.63
C ASN A 14 2.44 -7.45 -0.13
N ARG A 15 3.33 -8.25 0.47
CA ARG A 15 4.49 -8.80 -0.24
C ARG A 15 4.07 -9.80 -1.32
N ALA A 16 3.13 -10.70 -1.03
CA ALA A 16 2.58 -11.62 -2.02
C ALA A 16 1.91 -10.88 -3.19
N ARG A 17 1.28 -9.72 -2.94
CA ARG A 17 0.76 -8.86 -4.01
C ARG A 17 1.88 -8.32 -4.91
N GLY A 18 3.01 -7.93 -4.33
CA GLY A 18 4.18 -7.41 -5.05
C GLY A 18 5.01 -8.49 -5.75
N ASP A 19 4.84 -9.76 -5.38
CA ASP A 19 5.53 -10.92 -5.97
C ASP A 19 4.55 -11.84 -6.70
N ALA A 20 4.51 -11.80 -8.03
CA ALA A 20 3.61 -12.66 -8.79
C ALA A 20 4.12 -14.12 -8.94
N SER A 21 5.31 -14.46 -8.43
CA SER A 21 5.92 -15.79 -8.66
C SER A 21 5.10 -16.95 -8.10
N TRP A 22 4.33 -16.75 -7.02
CA TRP A 22 3.48 -17.78 -6.43
C TRP A 22 2.21 -18.07 -7.23
N LEU A 23 1.84 -17.23 -8.21
CA LEU A 23 0.64 -17.46 -9.02
C LEU A 23 0.77 -18.69 -9.91
N GLY A 24 1.98 -19.05 -10.34
CA GLY A 24 2.19 -20.15 -11.28
C GLY A 24 1.33 -19.99 -12.54
N ASN A 25 0.33 -20.85 -12.71
CA ASN A 25 -0.61 -20.85 -13.84
C ASN A 25 -1.96 -20.17 -13.54
N LEU A 26 -2.12 -19.54 -12.38
CA LEU A 26 -3.37 -18.85 -12.03
C LEU A 26 -3.53 -17.59 -12.90
N PRO A 27 -4.75 -17.33 -13.41
CA PRO A 27 -4.99 -16.20 -14.30
C PRO A 27 -4.98 -14.85 -13.57
N GLY A 28 -4.51 -13.81 -14.26
CA GLY A 28 -4.63 -12.43 -13.81
C GLY A 28 -3.49 -11.95 -12.90
N ARG A 29 -3.81 -11.04 -11.98
CA ARG A 29 -2.85 -10.35 -11.09
C ARG A 29 -3.01 -10.84 -9.65
N ALA A 30 -1.89 -10.94 -8.91
CA ALA A 30 -1.86 -11.29 -7.49
C ALA A 30 -2.81 -10.42 -6.65
N LEU A 31 -2.98 -9.16 -7.06
CA LEU A 31 -3.94 -8.21 -6.50
C LEU A 31 -5.37 -8.77 -6.36
N TRP A 32 -5.86 -9.51 -7.36
CA TRP A 32 -7.24 -10.03 -7.36
C TRP A 32 -7.47 -11.12 -6.32
N TYR A 33 -6.40 -11.78 -5.89
CA TYR A 33 -6.43 -12.82 -4.87
C TYR A 33 -6.15 -12.24 -3.47
N VAL A 34 -5.22 -11.29 -3.37
CA VAL A 34 -4.85 -10.67 -2.09
C VAL A 34 -5.97 -9.79 -1.55
N THR A 35 -6.63 -9.00 -2.41
CA THR A 35 -7.69 -8.07 -2.00
C THR A 35 -8.83 -8.73 -1.22
N PRO A 36 -9.47 -9.82 -1.70
CA PRO A 36 -10.50 -10.52 -0.92
C PRO A 36 -9.99 -11.02 0.43
N VAL A 37 -8.75 -11.51 0.51
CA VAL A 37 -8.16 -12.00 1.77
C VAL A 37 -7.96 -10.85 2.76
N ILE A 38 -7.55 -9.65 2.30
CA ILE A 38 -7.52 -8.44 3.14
C ILE A 38 -8.91 -8.13 3.71
N GLY A 39 -9.96 -8.22 2.89
CA GLY A 39 -11.34 -8.06 3.36
C GLY A 39 -11.75 -9.10 4.41
N LEU A 40 -11.36 -10.36 4.23
CA LEU A 40 -11.61 -11.42 5.21
C LEU A 40 -10.86 -11.16 6.53
N LEU A 41 -9.61 -10.70 6.47
CA LEU A 41 -8.87 -10.30 7.67
C LEU A 41 -9.56 -9.12 8.38
N ALA A 42 -10.08 -8.16 7.64
CA ALA A 42 -10.85 -7.06 8.22
C ALA A 42 -12.15 -7.53 8.88
N LEU A 43 -12.83 -8.54 8.31
CA LEU A 43 -14.02 -9.13 8.90
C LEU A 43 -13.76 -9.82 10.25
N LEU A 44 -12.53 -10.22 10.55
CA LEU A 44 -12.15 -10.76 11.86
C LEU A 44 -12.13 -9.68 12.96
N ALA A 45 -11.98 -8.41 12.59
CA ALA A 45 -11.94 -7.27 13.51
C ALA A 45 -13.22 -6.42 13.47
N HIS A 46 -13.97 -6.48 12.36
CA HIS A 46 -15.03 -5.52 12.01
C HIS A 46 -16.34 -6.15 11.54
N GLY A 47 -17.39 -5.35 11.50
CA GLY A 47 -18.62 -5.67 10.77
C GLY A 47 -18.42 -5.71 9.26
N TRP A 48 -19.33 -6.41 8.55
CA TRP A 48 -19.23 -6.66 7.12
C TRP A 48 -19.07 -5.40 6.25
N ALA A 49 -19.72 -4.30 6.62
CA ALA A 49 -19.65 -3.04 5.87
C ALA A 49 -18.23 -2.44 5.90
N VAL A 50 -17.61 -2.36 7.09
CA VAL A 50 -16.24 -1.86 7.27
C VAL A 50 -15.23 -2.82 6.64
N ALA A 51 -15.43 -4.13 6.75
CA ALA A 51 -14.57 -5.12 6.09
C ALA A 51 -14.59 -4.99 4.55
N GLY A 52 -15.78 -4.81 3.97
CA GLY A 52 -15.94 -4.52 2.55
C GLY A 52 -15.27 -3.21 2.14
N ALA A 53 -15.40 -2.16 2.97
CA ALA A 53 -14.72 -0.88 2.75
C ALA A 53 -13.19 -1.02 2.76
N PHE A 54 -12.61 -1.82 3.67
CA PHE A 54 -11.18 -2.10 3.67
C PHE A 54 -10.72 -2.84 2.41
N ALA A 55 -11.48 -3.84 1.94
CA ALA A 55 -11.16 -4.54 0.71
C ALA A 55 -11.13 -3.60 -0.51
N LEU A 56 -12.16 -2.75 -0.64
CA LEU A 56 -12.26 -1.77 -1.72
C LEU A 56 -11.19 -0.68 -1.61
N ALA A 57 -10.92 -0.19 -0.40
CA ALA A 57 -9.87 0.78 -0.13
C ALA A 57 -8.48 0.22 -0.50
N TYR A 58 -8.19 -1.01 -0.09
CA TYR A 58 -6.94 -1.68 -0.44
C TYR A 58 -6.83 -1.88 -1.95
N LEU A 59 -7.89 -2.36 -2.60
CA LEU A 59 -7.92 -2.54 -4.05
C LEU A 59 -7.65 -1.24 -4.80
N PHE A 60 -8.38 -0.18 -4.44
CA PHE A 60 -8.22 1.14 -5.05
C PHE A 60 -6.80 1.66 -4.85
N TRP A 61 -6.26 1.58 -3.63
CA TRP A 61 -4.88 2.00 -3.36
C TRP A 61 -3.85 1.16 -4.13
N ALA A 62 -4.10 -0.14 -4.30
CA ALA A 62 -3.16 -1.09 -4.87
C ALA A 62 -3.19 -1.19 -6.40
N VAL A 63 -4.28 -0.76 -7.06
CA VAL A 63 -4.41 -0.86 -8.53
C VAL A 63 -3.44 0.08 -9.25
N TRP A 64 -3.15 1.23 -8.64
CA TRP A 64 -2.28 2.25 -9.21
C TRP A 64 -0.81 1.81 -9.23
N PRO A 65 -0.06 2.15 -10.29
CA PRO A 65 1.37 1.90 -10.35
C PRO A 65 2.09 2.44 -9.13
N TRP A 66 3.08 1.70 -8.65
CA TRP A 66 4.07 2.23 -7.69
C TRP A 66 5.01 3.25 -8.35
N GLY A 67 5.04 3.27 -9.68
CA GLY A 67 5.88 4.14 -10.47
C GLY A 67 7.36 3.81 -10.32
N ARG A 68 8.22 4.76 -10.67
CA ARG A 68 9.67 4.65 -10.46
C ARG A 68 10.13 4.98 -9.04
N TRP A 69 9.30 5.57 -8.21
CA TRP A 69 9.71 6.24 -6.95
C TRP A 69 10.06 5.31 -5.79
N PHE A 70 9.89 4.00 -5.92
CA PHE A 70 10.15 3.02 -4.86
C PHE A 70 11.64 2.93 -4.49
N ASP A 71 12.53 3.38 -5.37
CA ASP A 71 13.97 3.41 -5.15
C ASP A 71 14.45 4.70 -4.47
N LEU A 72 13.57 5.72 -4.44
CA LEU A 72 13.84 7.06 -3.96
C LEU A 72 15.05 7.71 -4.65
N GLY A 73 15.18 7.49 -5.97
CA GLY A 73 16.20 8.11 -6.82
C GLY A 73 17.60 7.48 -6.71
N ARG A 74 17.68 6.24 -6.20
CA ARG A 74 18.95 5.52 -6.01
C ARG A 74 19.35 4.65 -7.20
N LEU A 75 18.38 4.21 -7.99
CA LEU A 75 18.59 3.39 -9.17
C LEU A 75 18.54 4.27 -10.42
N PRO A 76 19.28 3.89 -11.47
CA PRO A 76 19.19 4.58 -12.75
C PRO A 76 17.77 4.43 -13.31
N VAL A 77 17.25 5.52 -13.86
CA VAL A 77 15.98 5.48 -14.60
C VAL A 77 16.21 4.72 -15.90
N ASP A 78 15.47 3.65 -16.11
CA ASP A 78 15.45 2.94 -17.39
C ASP A 78 14.89 3.87 -18.48
N PRO A 79 15.69 4.26 -19.49
CA PRO A 79 15.26 5.19 -20.52
C PRO A 79 14.20 4.60 -21.46
N LEU A 80 14.02 3.28 -21.47
CA LEU A 80 13.05 2.59 -22.33
C LEU A 80 11.72 2.31 -21.61
N ARG A 81 11.65 2.54 -20.28
CA ARG A 81 10.43 2.27 -19.53
C ARG A 81 9.36 3.31 -19.89
N PRO A 82 8.15 2.88 -20.31
CA PRO A 82 7.06 3.80 -20.55
C PRO A 82 6.64 4.47 -19.23
N ILE A 83 6.52 5.81 -19.27
CA ILE A 83 6.01 6.60 -18.16
C ILE A 83 4.51 6.79 -18.36
N SER A 84 3.72 6.38 -17.38
CA SER A 84 2.25 6.53 -17.45
C SER A 84 1.83 7.99 -17.20
N ALA A 85 0.64 8.37 -17.69
CA ALA A 85 0.06 9.69 -17.42
C ALA A 85 -0.09 9.96 -15.91
N PHE A 86 -0.41 8.92 -15.13
CA PHE A 86 -0.45 9.00 -13.67
C PHE A 86 0.92 9.38 -13.08
N GLU A 87 1.99 8.76 -13.56
CA GLU A 87 3.34 9.08 -13.09
C GLU A 87 3.76 10.50 -13.47
N HIS A 88 3.41 10.97 -14.66
CA HIS A 88 3.64 12.38 -15.05
C HIS A 88 2.94 13.38 -14.13
N ILE A 89 1.69 13.11 -13.76
CA ILE A 89 0.92 13.97 -12.83
C ILE A 89 1.60 14.00 -11.46
N ILE A 90 1.98 12.84 -10.93
CA ILE A 90 2.62 12.75 -9.61
C ILE A 90 4.00 13.42 -9.62
N ASP A 91 4.82 13.22 -10.67
CA ASP A 91 6.14 13.86 -10.80
C ASP A 91 6.02 15.40 -10.85
N ALA A 92 5.02 15.92 -11.56
CA ALA A 92 4.74 17.36 -11.61
C ALA A 92 4.37 17.90 -10.22
N LEU A 93 3.47 17.23 -9.49
CA LEU A 93 3.10 17.61 -8.12
C LEU A 93 4.26 17.47 -7.12
N ALA A 94 5.15 16.53 -7.36
CA ALA A 94 6.29 16.24 -6.53
C ALA A 94 7.51 17.12 -6.81
N GLY A 95 7.46 17.97 -7.84
CA GLY A 95 8.60 18.78 -8.28
C GLY A 95 9.86 17.92 -8.48
N ASN A 96 9.71 16.79 -9.17
CA ASN A 96 10.78 15.82 -9.49
C ASN A 96 11.52 15.23 -8.27
N SER A 97 10.92 15.22 -7.07
CA SER A 97 11.47 14.54 -5.89
C SER A 97 10.78 13.20 -5.69
N ASP A 98 11.55 12.10 -5.73
CA ASP A 98 10.99 10.75 -5.60
C ASP A 98 10.38 10.50 -4.20
N HIS A 99 10.92 11.10 -3.13
CA HIS A 99 10.29 11.07 -1.80
C HIS A 99 8.91 11.73 -1.80
N ARG A 100 8.79 12.91 -2.43
CA ARG A 100 7.49 13.62 -2.53
C ARG A 100 6.53 12.89 -3.45
N ALA A 101 7.02 12.30 -4.53
CA ALA A 101 6.22 11.52 -5.45
C ALA A 101 5.67 10.25 -4.79
N LEU A 102 6.52 9.53 -4.04
CA LEU A 102 6.10 8.38 -3.26
C LEU A 102 5.08 8.76 -2.18
N LEU A 103 5.25 9.92 -1.53
CA LEU A 103 4.28 10.47 -0.58
C LEU A 103 2.92 10.73 -1.26
N TRP A 104 2.90 11.46 -2.38
CA TRP A 104 1.68 11.73 -3.15
C TRP A 104 0.98 10.46 -3.61
N ARG A 105 1.74 9.47 -4.08
CA ARG A 105 1.21 8.16 -4.46
C ARG A 105 0.51 7.49 -3.28
N HIS A 106 1.06 7.57 -2.07
CA HIS A 106 0.48 6.94 -0.89
C HIS A 106 -0.65 7.75 -0.25
N LEU A 107 -0.73 9.06 -0.50
CA LEU A 107 -1.91 9.87 -0.16
C LEU A 107 -3.18 9.41 -0.90
N MET A 108 -3.06 8.63 -1.98
CA MET A 108 -4.19 7.98 -2.65
C MET A 108 -4.90 6.93 -1.78
N ILE A 109 -4.44 6.68 -0.55
CA ILE A 109 -5.23 5.95 0.45
C ILE A 109 -6.46 6.77 0.93
N ALA A 110 -6.44 8.10 0.82
CA ALA A 110 -7.47 8.97 1.38
C ALA A 110 -8.91 8.64 0.91
N PRO A 111 -9.19 8.40 -0.39
CA PRO A 111 -10.53 7.95 -0.81
C PRO A 111 -10.97 6.64 -0.16
N GLY A 112 -10.03 5.72 0.08
CA GLY A 112 -10.27 4.48 0.81
C GLY A 112 -10.61 4.72 2.29
N LEU A 113 -9.91 5.64 2.95
CA LEU A 113 -10.20 6.02 4.33
C LEU A 113 -11.54 6.75 4.46
N VAL A 114 -11.96 7.53 3.46
CA VAL A 114 -13.32 8.11 3.41
C VAL A 114 -14.36 6.99 3.40
N LEU A 115 -14.16 5.96 2.56
CA LEU A 115 -15.05 4.81 2.47
C LEU A 115 -15.15 4.05 3.80
N ILE A 116 -14.01 3.81 4.45
CA ILE A 116 -13.96 3.16 5.78
C ILE A 116 -14.67 4.01 6.85
N GLY A 117 -14.44 5.34 6.84
CA GLY A 117 -15.08 6.29 7.74
C GLY A 117 -16.61 6.29 7.63
N ILE A 118 -17.14 6.29 6.39
CA ILE A 118 -18.58 6.23 6.12
C ILE A 118 -19.16 4.86 6.52
N ALA A 119 -18.39 3.79 6.36
CA ALA A 119 -18.84 2.43 6.65
C ALA A 119 -18.98 2.11 8.14
N GLY A 120 -18.36 2.88 9.04
CA GLY A 120 -18.61 2.72 10.49
C GLY A 120 -17.55 3.28 11.44
N THR A 121 -16.38 3.71 10.97
CA THR A 121 -15.29 4.15 11.88
C THR A 121 -15.31 5.66 12.14
N GLY A 122 -16.10 6.43 11.38
CA GLY A 122 -16.16 7.90 11.42
C GLY A 122 -15.12 8.57 10.52
N LEU A 123 -15.45 9.75 9.97
CA LEU A 123 -14.61 10.44 8.97
C LEU A 123 -13.27 10.97 9.49
N TRP A 124 -13.06 10.99 10.81
CA TRP A 124 -11.78 11.40 11.40
C TRP A 124 -10.60 10.53 10.91
N VAL A 125 -10.86 9.27 10.50
CA VAL A 125 -9.83 8.35 9.99
C VAL A 125 -9.13 8.89 8.74
N VAL A 126 -9.73 9.80 7.98
CA VAL A 126 -9.11 10.45 6.82
C VAL A 126 -7.87 11.26 7.22
N LEU A 127 -7.82 11.76 8.46
CA LEU A 127 -6.65 12.46 9.00
C LEU A 127 -5.42 11.54 9.12
N LEU A 128 -5.59 10.23 9.04
CA LEU A 128 -4.49 9.27 9.02
C LEU A 128 -3.83 9.15 7.64
N ALA A 129 -4.42 9.66 6.55
CA ALA A 129 -3.82 9.59 5.21
C ALA A 129 -2.41 10.20 5.13
N PRO A 130 -2.14 11.44 5.60
CA PRO A 130 -0.79 12.00 5.59
C PRO A 130 0.18 11.22 6.47
N ILE A 131 -0.28 10.71 7.61
CA ILE A 131 0.54 9.89 8.52
C ILE A 131 0.92 8.58 7.82
N PHE A 132 -0.05 7.87 7.26
CA PHE A 132 0.17 6.65 6.50
C PHE A 132 1.20 6.88 5.39
N ALA A 133 0.98 7.90 4.55
CA ALA A 133 1.88 8.20 3.45
C ALA A 133 3.31 8.52 3.92
N ALA A 134 3.45 9.32 4.98
CA ALA A 134 4.76 9.66 5.56
C ALA A 134 5.48 8.42 6.12
N VAL A 135 4.75 7.55 6.84
CA VAL A 135 5.34 6.32 7.39
C VAL A 135 5.74 5.37 6.26
N VAL A 136 4.98 5.29 5.16
CA VAL A 136 5.41 4.51 3.99
C VAL A 136 6.73 5.03 3.43
N VAL A 137 6.87 6.34 3.21
CA VAL A 137 8.15 6.91 2.74
C VAL A 137 9.29 6.59 3.70
N ALA A 138 9.05 6.70 5.01
CA ALA A 138 10.04 6.36 6.02
C ALA A 138 10.43 4.87 5.99
N LEU A 139 9.48 3.96 5.76
CA LEU A 139 9.75 2.53 5.62
C LEU A 139 10.63 2.24 4.40
N TYR A 140 10.37 2.88 3.27
CA TYR A 140 11.21 2.77 2.09
C TYR A 140 12.61 3.29 2.33
N GLU A 141 12.74 4.49 2.90
CA GLU A 141 14.02 5.08 3.24
C GLU A 141 14.82 4.19 4.21
N ALA A 142 14.17 3.67 5.26
CA ALA A 142 14.78 2.75 6.21
C ALA A 142 15.21 1.44 5.54
N ALA A 143 14.38 0.86 4.68
CA ALA A 143 14.71 -0.37 3.97
C ALA A 143 15.92 -0.21 3.05
N TRP A 144 16.00 0.91 2.31
CA TRP A 144 17.17 1.25 1.49
C TRP A 144 18.45 1.42 2.31
N ARG A 145 18.36 1.96 3.53
CA ARG A 145 19.52 2.13 4.42
C ARG A 145 19.94 0.84 5.11
N LEU A 146 18.99 0.03 5.57
CA LEU A 146 19.26 -1.14 6.43
C LEU A 146 19.46 -2.43 5.64
N ARG A 147 18.84 -2.54 4.47
CA ARG A 147 18.77 -3.75 3.64
C ARG A 147 18.88 -3.41 2.14
N PRO A 148 19.97 -2.76 1.70
CA PRO A 148 20.12 -2.28 0.32
C PRO A 148 20.08 -3.37 -0.76
N THR A 149 20.28 -4.64 -0.39
CA THR A 149 20.21 -5.78 -1.32
C THR A 149 18.77 -6.25 -1.60
N ALA A 150 17.81 -5.93 -0.72
CA ALA A 150 16.41 -6.30 -0.87
C ALA A 150 15.45 -5.24 -0.27
N PRO A 151 15.62 -3.95 -0.57
CA PRO A 151 14.94 -2.87 0.16
C PRO A 151 13.44 -2.88 -0.11
N ILE A 152 13.05 -3.17 -1.35
CA ILE A 152 11.64 -3.21 -1.76
C ILE A 152 10.89 -4.24 -0.92
N LEU A 153 11.42 -5.47 -0.79
CA LEU A 153 10.79 -6.54 -0.01
C LEU A 153 10.45 -6.11 1.42
N TRP A 154 11.40 -5.49 2.13
CA TRP A 154 11.18 -5.05 3.50
C TRP A 154 10.20 -3.88 3.59
N ALA A 155 10.27 -2.96 2.64
CA ALA A 155 9.30 -1.86 2.54
C ALA A 155 7.89 -2.40 2.28
N GLU A 156 7.69 -3.35 1.36
CA GLU A 156 6.36 -3.91 1.07
C GLU A 156 5.77 -4.61 2.30
N ILE A 157 6.57 -5.37 3.04
CA ILE A 157 6.12 -6.03 4.28
C ILE A 157 5.69 -4.97 5.30
N GLY A 158 6.48 -3.92 5.49
CA GLY A 158 6.14 -2.82 6.39
C GLY A 158 4.85 -2.10 5.98
N VAL A 159 4.67 -1.82 4.69
CA VAL A 159 3.44 -1.20 4.16
C VAL A 159 2.22 -2.10 4.38
N GLY A 160 2.37 -3.41 4.22
CA GLY A 160 1.31 -4.37 4.54
C GLY A 160 0.99 -4.39 6.04
N ALA A 161 2.01 -4.34 6.90
CA ALA A 161 1.82 -4.24 8.34
C ALA A 161 1.08 -2.94 8.74
N LEU A 162 1.31 -1.81 8.05
CA LEU A 162 0.54 -0.59 8.25
C LEU A 162 -0.94 -0.78 7.91
N TRP A 163 -1.27 -1.45 6.80
CA TRP A 163 -2.65 -1.81 6.48
C TRP A 163 -3.27 -2.69 7.57
N GLY A 164 -2.54 -3.69 8.05
CA GLY A 164 -3.00 -4.53 9.16
C GLY A 164 -3.18 -3.75 10.46
N GLY A 165 -2.37 -2.71 10.71
CA GLY A 165 -2.55 -1.77 11.82
C GLY A 165 -3.85 -0.96 11.69
N LEU A 166 -4.15 -0.44 10.49
CA LEU A 166 -5.43 0.23 10.24
C LEU A 166 -6.60 -0.73 10.48
N ILE A 167 -6.51 -1.98 10.02
CA ILE A 167 -7.55 -2.99 10.24
C ILE A 167 -7.71 -3.34 11.73
N ALA A 168 -6.61 -3.46 12.46
CA ALA A 168 -6.66 -3.95 13.83
C ALA A 168 -7.08 -2.88 14.87
N PHE A 169 -6.98 -1.59 14.53
CA PHE A 169 -7.10 -0.49 15.49
C PHE A 169 -8.03 0.66 15.09
N LEU A 170 -8.48 0.74 13.83
CA LEU A 170 -9.70 1.49 13.49
C LEU A 170 -10.92 0.66 13.82
#